data_AF-A0AAW5EI55-F1
#
_entry.id   AF-A0AAW5EI55-F1
#
_cell.length_a   1.000
_cell.length_b   1.000
_cell.length_c   1.000
_cell.angle_alpha   90.00
_cell.angle_beta   90.00
_cell.angle_gamma   90.00
#
_symmetry.space_group_name_H-M   'P 1'
#
loop_
_entity.id
_entity.type
_entity.pdbx_description
1 polymer ?
#
loop_
_entity_poly.entity_id
_entity_poly.type
_entity_poly.pdbx_seq_one_letter_code
_entity_poly.pdbx_strand_id
1 'polypeptide(L)'
;DVYLGKDIDFAGASTINPVGFGNGFVGNFYGNNHTLSNIQIDVADKTYVGLFGYIKGGSVQNLTIDGLQFPKYAFSYKYLGGLAGHIENGTFSNIALDTIEGFNGENSSSGGFAGE
;
A
#
# COMPACT_ATOMS: atom_id res chain seq x y z
N ASP A 1 -7.05 -12.96 9.52
CA ASP A 1 -6.12 -13.33 8.44
C ASP A 1 -6.78 -13.18 7.09
N VAL A 2 -6.00 -12.83 6.07
CA VAL A 2 -6.42 -12.65 4.67
C VAL A 2 -5.49 -13.46 3.77
N TYR A 3 -6.06 -14.15 2.78
CA TYR A 3 -5.31 -15.02 1.87
C TYR A 3 -5.68 -14.69 0.43
N LEU A 4 -4.68 -14.46 -0.42
CA LEU A 4 -4.91 -14.44 -1.86
C LEU A 4 -4.97 -15.88 -2.38
N GLY A 5 -5.96 -16.14 -3.25
CA GLY A 5 -6.12 -17.43 -3.93
C GLY A 5 -5.74 -17.39 -5.41
N LYS A 6 -5.39 -16.21 -5.93
CA LYS A 6 -4.95 -15.96 -7.30
C LYS A 6 -4.36 -14.56 -7.38
N ASP A 7 -3.72 -14.26 -8.51
CA ASP A 7 -3.37 -12.90 -8.89
C ASP A 7 -4.63 -12.05 -9.09
N ILE A 8 -4.53 -10.76 -8.76
CA ILE A 8 -5.62 -9.81 -8.88
C ILE A 8 -5.14 -8.60 -9.67
N ASP A 9 -5.75 -8.39 -10.83
CA ASP A 9 -5.52 -7.22 -11.68
C ASP A 9 -6.64 -6.19 -11.49
N PHE A 10 -6.27 -4.96 -11.14
CA PHE A 10 -7.17 -3.83 -10.93
C PHE A 10 -7.26 -2.91 -12.16
N ALA A 11 -6.73 -3.31 -13.32
CA ALA A 11 -6.81 -2.54 -14.54
C ALA A 11 -8.26 -2.11 -14.87
N GLY A 12 -8.47 -0.80 -15.07
CA GLY A 12 -9.77 -0.22 -15.36
C GLY A 12 -10.71 -0.08 -14.14
N ALA A 13 -10.28 -0.49 -12.94
CA ALA A 13 -11.01 -0.22 -11.71
C ALA A 13 -10.93 1.26 -11.33
N SER A 14 -11.91 1.74 -10.57
CA SER A 14 -11.79 3.02 -9.87
C SER A 14 -10.75 2.92 -8.74
N THR A 15 -10.38 4.06 -8.18
CA THR A 15 -9.47 4.10 -7.03
C THR A 15 -9.99 3.27 -5.86
N ILE A 16 -9.06 2.62 -5.14
CA ILE A 16 -9.37 1.82 -3.94
C ILE A 16 -8.82 2.50 -2.69
N ASN A 17 -9.51 2.32 -1.56
CA ASN A 17 -9.00 2.79 -0.28
C ASN A 17 -7.80 1.93 0.18
N PRO A 18 -6.78 2.53 0.81
CA PRO A 18 -5.72 1.78 1.45
C PRO A 18 -6.26 0.81 2.51
N VAL A 19 -5.67 -0.38 2.60
CA VAL A 19 -5.99 -1.34 3.66
C VAL A 19 -5.60 -0.76 5.02
N GLY A 20 -6.47 -0.88 6.02
CA GLY A 20 -6.18 -0.35 7.36
C GLY A 20 -6.24 1.17 7.48
N PHE A 21 -6.84 1.88 6.51
CA PHE A 21 -7.11 3.31 6.63
C PHE A 21 -7.93 3.62 7.91
N GLY A 22 -7.51 4.65 8.65
CA GLY A 22 -8.14 5.10 9.90
C GLY A 22 -7.65 4.33 11.14
N ASN A 23 -8.01 3.06 11.29
CA ASN A 23 -7.78 2.29 12.52
C ASN A 23 -6.51 1.43 12.54
N GLY A 24 -5.82 1.34 11.40
CA GLY A 24 -4.68 0.44 11.21
C GLY A 24 -5.11 -0.99 10.91
N PHE A 25 -4.32 -1.67 10.08
CA PHE A 25 -4.44 -3.09 9.85
C PHE A 25 -3.77 -3.85 11.00
N VAL A 26 -4.52 -4.76 11.62
CA VAL A 26 -4.04 -5.72 12.61
C VAL A 26 -4.45 -7.11 12.17
N GLY A 27 -3.50 -7.90 11.68
CA GLY A 27 -3.75 -9.24 11.20
C GLY A 27 -2.67 -9.73 10.26
N ASN A 28 -2.83 -10.94 9.73
CA ASN A 28 -1.87 -11.52 8.81
C ASN A 28 -2.43 -11.48 7.38
N PHE A 29 -1.63 -10.98 6.43
CA PHE A 29 -1.92 -10.97 5.01
C PHE A 29 -0.95 -11.92 4.30
N TYR A 30 -1.51 -13.00 3.75
CA TYR A 30 -0.79 -14.01 3.01
C TYR A 30 -1.04 -13.81 1.51
N GLY A 31 -0.07 -13.22 0.82
CA GLY A 31 -0.13 -13.09 -0.63
C GLY A 31 -0.01 -14.42 -1.36
N ASN A 32 0.49 -15.48 -0.70
CA ASN A 32 0.62 -16.82 -1.27
C ASN A 32 1.38 -16.87 -2.62
N ASN A 33 2.36 -15.99 -2.79
CA ASN A 33 3.15 -15.75 -4.00
C ASN A 33 2.32 -15.21 -5.18
N HIS A 34 1.17 -14.60 -4.90
CA HIS A 34 0.36 -13.92 -5.90
C HIS A 34 0.69 -12.44 -6.02
N THR A 35 0.31 -11.90 -7.17
CA THR A 35 0.50 -10.49 -7.53
C THR A 35 -0.80 -9.70 -7.42
N LEU A 36 -0.71 -8.50 -6.87
CA LEU A 36 -1.73 -7.46 -7.03
C LEU A 36 -1.20 -6.42 -8.03
N SER A 37 -1.95 -6.16 -9.11
CA SER A 37 -1.46 -5.31 -10.18
C SER A 37 -2.40 -4.18 -10.60
N ASN A 38 -1.81 -3.14 -11.23
CA ASN A 38 -2.52 -2.00 -11.83
C ASN A 38 -3.45 -1.26 -10.86
N ILE A 39 -2.94 -1.02 -9.65
CA ILE A 39 -3.72 -0.52 -8.51
C ILE A 39 -3.67 1.01 -8.50
N GLN A 40 -4.83 1.67 -8.49
CA GLN A 40 -4.92 3.10 -8.19
C GLN A 40 -5.39 3.30 -6.75
N ILE A 41 -4.55 3.91 -5.91
CA ILE A 41 -4.91 4.17 -4.51
C ILE A 41 -5.58 5.53 -4.37
N ASP A 42 -6.69 5.57 -3.64
CA ASP A 42 -7.33 6.82 -3.24
C ASP A 42 -6.49 7.53 -2.17
N VAL A 43 -5.97 8.70 -2.54
CA VAL A 43 -5.12 9.58 -1.73
C VAL A 43 -5.87 10.72 -1.07
N ALA A 44 -7.15 10.95 -1.42
CA ALA A 44 -7.92 12.08 -0.93
C ALA A 44 -8.14 11.97 0.58
N ASP A 45 -7.81 13.05 1.30
CA ASP A 45 -7.96 13.19 2.75
C ASP A 45 -7.24 12.12 3.60
N LYS A 46 -6.19 11.50 3.07
CA LYS A 46 -5.37 10.50 3.78
C LYS A 46 -3.95 10.97 4.04
N THR A 47 -3.46 10.77 5.26
CA THR A 47 -2.07 11.08 5.65
C THR A 47 -1.13 9.93 5.31
N TYR A 48 -1.53 8.70 5.64
CA TYR A 48 -0.74 7.49 5.38
C TYR A 48 -1.30 6.74 4.17
N VAL A 49 -0.47 6.55 3.15
CA VAL A 49 -0.90 5.99 1.87
C VAL A 49 0.12 4.97 1.37
N GLY A 50 -0.40 3.79 1.05
CA GLY A 50 0.26 2.71 0.36
C GLY A 50 -0.81 1.71 -0.07
N LEU A 51 -0.44 0.50 -0.45
CA LEU A 51 -1.43 -0.58 -0.49
C LEU A 51 -2.10 -0.72 0.88
N PHE A 52 -1.29 -0.66 1.95
CA PHE A 52 -1.74 -0.47 3.31
C PHE A 52 -1.59 1.00 3.69
N GLY A 53 -2.64 1.61 4.26
CA GLY A 53 -2.55 2.97 4.80
C GLY A 53 -1.68 2.94 6.05
N TYR A 54 -2.06 2.12 7.02
CA TYR A 54 -1.38 2.00 8.30
C TYR A 54 -1.37 0.54 8.72
N ILE A 55 -0.20 0.01 9.05
CA ILE A 55 -0.03 -1.32 9.63
C ILE A 55 0.34 -1.15 11.10
N LYS A 56 -0.56 -1.62 11.97
CA LYS A 56 -0.39 -1.54 13.43
C LYS A 56 0.21 -2.81 14.02
N GLY A 57 0.07 -3.95 13.34
CA GLY A 57 0.64 -5.21 13.77
C GLY A 57 0.25 -6.39 12.88
N GLY A 58 0.86 -7.54 13.15
CA GLY A 58 0.65 -8.79 12.39
C GLY A 58 1.73 -9.02 11.34
N SER A 59 1.37 -9.56 10.18
CA SER A 59 2.32 -9.87 9.11
C SER A 59 1.79 -9.58 7.71
N VAL A 60 2.70 -9.28 6.79
CA VAL A 60 2.44 -9.33 5.35
C VAL A 60 3.54 -10.16 4.71
N GLN A 61 3.17 -11.16 3.92
CA GLN A 61 4.15 -12.08 3.35
C GLN A 61 3.77 -12.64 2.00
N ASN A 62 4.79 -13.00 1.21
CA ASN A 62 4.67 -13.68 -0.08
C ASN A 62 3.76 -12.93 -1.05
N LEU A 63 4.02 -11.65 -1.26
CA LEU A 63 3.18 -10.75 -2.03
C LEU A 63 4.02 -9.98 -3.04
N THR A 64 3.55 -9.91 -4.28
CA THR A 64 4.07 -8.96 -5.27
C THR A 64 3.06 -7.84 -5.48
N ILE A 65 3.54 -6.60 -5.50
CA ILE A 65 2.75 -5.42 -5.86
C ILE A 65 3.39 -4.84 -7.13
N ASP A 66 2.63 -4.78 -8.22
CA ASP A 66 3.12 -4.34 -9.54
C ASP A 66 2.19 -3.31 -10.18
N GLY A 67 2.64 -2.08 -10.36
CA GLY A 67 1.82 -1.01 -10.93
C GLY A 67 0.93 -0.34 -9.88
N LEU A 68 1.46 -0.05 -8.70
CA LEU A 68 0.79 0.78 -7.70
C LEU A 68 0.96 2.26 -8.07
N GLN A 69 -0.15 2.97 -8.21
CA GLN A 69 -0.17 4.37 -8.60
C GLN A 69 -0.81 5.23 -7.53
N PHE A 70 -0.13 6.32 -7.18
CA PHE A 70 -0.67 7.41 -6.38
C PHE A 70 -1.09 8.57 -7.31
N PRO A 71 -2.40 8.76 -7.57
CA PRO A 71 -2.89 9.86 -8.39
C PRO A 71 -2.46 11.21 -7.83
N LYS A 72 -2.34 12.24 -8.68
CA LYS A 72 -1.97 13.59 -8.23
C LYS A 72 -2.97 14.10 -7.19
N TYR A 73 -2.46 14.65 -6.09
CA TYR A 73 -3.24 15.23 -4.99
C TYR A 73 -2.80 16.66 -4.69
N ALA A 74 -3.72 17.47 -4.16
CA ALA A 74 -3.49 18.90 -3.88
C ALA A 74 -2.99 19.18 -2.45
N PHE A 75 -3.03 18.19 -1.56
CA PHE A 75 -2.70 18.38 -0.14
C PHE A 75 -1.25 18.07 0.18
N SER A 76 -0.62 18.95 0.96
CA SER A 76 0.73 18.78 1.50
C SER A 76 0.73 17.85 2.72
N TYR A 77 1.86 17.16 2.95
CA TYR A 77 2.12 16.23 4.07
C TYR A 77 1.42 14.86 3.99
N LYS A 78 1.94 13.99 3.12
CA LYS A 78 1.62 12.55 3.13
C LYS A 78 2.86 11.71 3.41
N TYR A 79 2.61 10.51 3.91
CA TYR A 79 3.59 9.44 4.00
C TYR A 79 3.21 8.38 2.97
N LEU A 80 3.95 8.35 1.88
CA LEU A 80 3.73 7.43 0.78
C LEU A 80 4.70 6.26 0.89
N GLY A 81 4.18 5.03 0.88
CA GLY A 81 5.00 3.83 0.77
C GLY A 81 4.38 2.80 -0.16
N GLY A 82 5.22 2.10 -0.93
CA GLY A 82 4.73 1.07 -1.87
C GLY A 82 3.98 -0.06 -1.17
N LEU A 83 4.47 -0.53 -0.01
CA LEU A 83 3.72 -1.44 0.83
C LEU A 83 2.77 -0.69 1.75
N ALA A 84 3.30 0.23 2.56
CA ALA A 84 2.53 0.90 3.61
C ALA A 84 2.85 2.38 3.75
N GLY A 85 1.84 3.21 4.04
CA GLY A 85 2.07 4.60 4.41
C GLY A 85 2.83 4.73 5.72
N HIS A 86 2.37 4.02 6.76
CA HIS A 86 3.02 3.96 8.06
C HIS A 86 3.03 2.54 8.63
N ILE A 87 4.15 2.15 9.24
CA ILE A 87 4.32 0.87 9.93
C ILE A 87 4.69 1.12 11.39
N GLU A 88 3.77 0.86 12.30
CA GLU A 88 4.06 0.91 13.75
C GLU A 88 4.74 -0.38 14.21
N ASN A 89 4.23 -1.54 13.76
CA ASN A 89 4.78 -2.84 14.10
C ASN A 89 4.32 -3.88 13.07
N GLY A 90 5.08 -4.97 12.94
CA GLY A 90 4.73 -6.10 12.09
C GLY A 90 5.93 -6.90 11.62
N THR A 91 5.64 -8.01 10.94
CA THR A 91 6.66 -8.83 10.27
C THR A 91 6.39 -8.85 8.77
N PHE A 92 7.45 -8.64 7.99
CA PHE A 92 7.36 -8.51 6.54
C PHE A 92 8.39 -9.42 5.89
N SER A 93 7.94 -10.31 5.01
CA SER A 93 8.84 -11.29 4.40
C SER A 93 8.43 -11.64 2.99
N ASN A 94 9.41 -11.72 2.07
CA ASN A 94 9.17 -12.08 0.68
C ASN A 94 8.10 -11.18 0.03
N ILE A 95 8.36 -9.88 0.08
CA ILE A 95 7.53 -8.85 -0.56
C ILE A 95 8.33 -8.27 -1.71
N ALA A 96 7.75 -8.30 -2.90
CA ALA A 96 8.29 -7.65 -4.07
C ALA A 96 7.44 -6.41 -4.39
N LEU A 97 8.12 -5.27 -4.53
CA LEU A 97 7.51 -4.03 -5.00
C LEU A 97 8.15 -3.75 -6.37
N ASP A 98 7.36 -3.94 -7.41
CA ASP A 98 7.71 -3.50 -8.77
C ASP A 98 7.08 -2.12 -9.02
N THR A 99 7.04 -1.64 -10.25
CA THR A 99 6.47 -0.36 -10.72
C THR A 99 5.58 0.37 -9.70
N ILE A 100 6.18 1.24 -8.88
CA ILE A 100 5.48 2.15 -7.96
C ILE A 100 5.65 3.58 -8.47
N GLU A 101 4.54 4.23 -8.76
CA GLU A 101 4.51 5.54 -9.38
C GLU A 101 3.69 6.55 -8.56
N GLY A 102 3.91 7.84 -8.81
CA GLY A 102 3.04 8.87 -8.29
C GLY A 102 3.52 9.54 -6.98
N PHE A 103 4.80 9.38 -6.61
CA PHE A 103 5.43 10.08 -5.49
C PHE A 103 5.60 11.58 -5.75
N ASN A 104 4.47 12.31 -5.87
CA ASN A 104 4.40 13.68 -6.35
C ASN A 104 4.05 14.70 -5.26
N GLY A 105 4.16 14.33 -3.98
CA GLY A 105 3.71 15.17 -2.87
C GLY A 105 4.72 16.25 -2.48
N GLU A 106 4.28 17.51 -2.46
CA GLU A 106 5.04 18.59 -1.84
C GLU A 106 5.05 18.39 -0.30
N ASN A 107 6.24 18.47 0.32
CA ASN A 107 6.46 18.24 1.76
C ASN A 107 5.99 16.86 2.26
N SER A 108 6.12 15.82 1.44
CA SER A 108 5.74 14.44 1.79
C SER A 108 6.97 13.56 2.03
N SER A 109 6.89 12.63 2.96
CA SER A 109 7.87 11.55 3.09
C SER A 109 7.46 10.41 2.17
N SER A 110 8.39 9.95 1.35
CA SER A 110 8.13 8.91 0.36
C SER A 110 9.22 7.86 0.44
N GLY A 111 8.84 6.61 0.66
CA GLY A 111 9.76 5.48 0.64
C GLY A 111 9.26 4.38 -0.29
N GLY A 112 10.20 3.63 -0.88
CA GLY A 112 9.84 2.50 -1.74
C GLY A 112 8.97 1.49 -0.99
N PHE A 113 9.34 1.16 0.25
CA PHE A 113 8.62 0.19 1.08
C PHE A 113 7.60 0.84 2.03
N ALA A 114 8.05 1.76 2.89
CA ALA A 114 7.21 2.48 3.86
C ALA A 114 7.43 4.00 3.79
N GLY A 115 6.42 4.79 4.11
CA GLY A 115 6.50 6.25 4.16
C GLY A 115 7.00 6.83 5.50
N GLU A 116 6.65 6.18 6.62
CA GLU A 116 7.06 6.47 8.02
C GLU A 116 7.25 5.19 8.83
#